data_AF-A0AAX7U0J6-F1
#
_entry.id   AF-A0AAX7U0J6-F1
#
_cell.length_a   1.000
_cell.length_b   1.000
_cell.length_c   1.000
_cell.angle_alpha   90.00
_cell.angle_beta   90.00
_cell.angle_gamma   90.00
#
_symmetry.space_group_name_H-M   'P 1'
#
loop_
_entity.id
_entity.type
_entity.pdbx_description
1 polymer ?
#
loop_
_entity_poly.entity_id
_entity_poly.type
_entity_poly.pdbx_seq_one_letter_code
_entity_poly.pdbx_strand_id
1 'polypeptide(L)'
;MNCDIDGDMENQVEVEEKTRLINQVLELQHTLEDLSARVDAVKEENLKLKSENQVLGQYIENLMSASSVFQTTDTKSKRKVTAACTALSEDISPSLRDALDYRPTSTAG
;
A
#
# COMPACT_ATOMS: atom_id res chain seq x y z
N MET A 1 -47.55 -21.27 36.62
CA MET A 1 -46.56 -21.75 35.62
C MET A 1 -46.61 -20.77 34.46
N ASN A 2 -45.77 -19.72 34.47
CA ASN A 2 -45.63 -18.78 33.35
C ASN A 2 -44.43 -17.83 33.58
N CYS A 3 -43.24 -18.35 33.92
CA CYS A 3 -42.06 -17.53 34.19
C CYS A 3 -40.77 -17.99 33.49
N ASP A 4 -40.81 -19.10 32.76
CA ASP A 4 -39.61 -19.67 32.10
C ASP A 4 -39.53 -19.35 30.59
N ILE A 5 -40.60 -18.82 29.98
CA ILE A 5 -40.62 -18.48 28.53
C ILE A 5 -40.01 -17.11 28.25
N ASP A 6 -40.14 -16.14 29.16
CA ASP A 6 -39.63 -14.78 28.93
C ASP A 6 -38.09 -14.74 28.91
N GLY A 7 -37.41 -15.57 29.71
CA GLY A 7 -35.95 -15.65 29.73
C GLY A 7 -35.34 -16.39 28.53
N ASP A 8 -36.07 -17.34 27.93
CA ASP A 8 -35.61 -18.07 26.75
C ASP A 8 -35.77 -17.23 25.46
N MET A 9 -36.82 -16.40 25.42
CA MET A 9 -37.05 -15.42 24.35
C MET A 9 -35.99 -14.31 24.35
N GLU A 10 -35.60 -13.79 25.52
CA GLU A 10 -34.57 -12.75 25.63
C GLU A 10 -33.18 -13.28 25.22
N ASN A 11 -32.84 -14.51 25.61
CA ASN A 11 -31.63 -15.19 25.17
C ASN A 11 -31.62 -15.45 23.65
N GLN A 12 -32.77 -15.80 23.07
CA GLN A 12 -32.89 -16.00 21.62
C GLN A 12 -32.64 -14.69 20.83
N VAL A 13 -33.17 -13.57 21.31
CA VAL A 13 -32.91 -12.24 20.72
C VAL A 13 -31.43 -11.86 20.83
N GLU A 14 -30.78 -12.14 21.97
CA GLU A 14 -29.35 -11.88 22.16
C GLU A 14 -28.48 -12.72 21.20
N VAL A 15 -28.85 -13.99 20.98
CA VAL A 15 -28.16 -14.88 20.03
C VAL A 15 -28.34 -14.40 18.60
N GLU A 16 -29.52 -13.92 18.22
CA GLU A 16 -29.76 -13.34 16.89
C GLU A 16 -28.95 -12.07 16.67
N GLU A 17 -28.88 -11.18 17.67
CA GLU A 17 -28.07 -9.96 17.59
C GLU A 17 -26.58 -10.26 17.46
N LYS A 18 -26.07 -11.21 18.27
CA LYS A 18 -24.69 -11.71 18.14
C LYS A 18 -24.43 -12.29 16.76
N THR A 19 -25.36 -13.05 16.21
CA THR A 19 -25.24 -13.64 14.86
C THR A 19 -25.19 -12.54 13.79
N ARG A 20 -26.00 -11.48 13.91
CA ARG A 20 -25.96 -10.33 12.99
C ARG A 20 -24.62 -9.58 13.06
N LEU A 21 -24.11 -9.36 14.27
CA LEU A 21 -22.80 -8.72 14.47
C LEU A 21 -21.66 -9.56 13.89
N ILE A 22 -21.69 -10.88 14.08
CA ILE A 22 -20.71 -11.81 13.49
C ILE A 22 -20.73 -11.69 11.97
N ASN A 23 -21.91 -11.70 11.34
CA ASN A 23 -22.03 -11.56 9.88
C ASN A 23 -21.46 -10.22 9.39
N GLN A 24 -21.76 -9.12 10.09
CA GLN A 24 -21.21 -7.81 9.74
C GLN A 24 -19.68 -7.78 9.85
N VAL A 25 -19.12 -8.40 10.90
CA VAL A 25 -17.66 -8.52 11.05
C VAL A 25 -17.06 -9.34 9.92
N LEU A 26 -17.68 -10.45 9.51
CA LEU A 26 -17.21 -11.29 8.41
C LEU A 26 -17.22 -10.55 7.06
N GLU A 27 -18.28 -9.79 6.77
CA GLU A 27 -18.36 -8.97 5.56
C GLU A 27 -17.27 -7.89 5.53
N LEU A 28 -17.01 -7.25 6.66
CA LEU A 28 -15.93 -6.26 6.79
C LEU A 28 -14.56 -6.90 6.63
N GLN A 29 -14.34 -8.09 7.19
CA GLN A 29 -13.10 -8.83 7.02
C GLN A 29 -12.84 -9.19 5.56
N HIS A 30 -13.85 -9.68 4.84
CA HIS A 30 -13.74 -9.97 3.40
C HIS A 30 -13.41 -8.69 2.60
N THR A 31 -14.12 -7.60 2.88
CA THR A 31 -13.87 -6.32 2.19
C THR A 31 -12.47 -5.79 2.45
N LEU A 32 -11.96 -5.95 3.69
CA LEU A 32 -10.61 -5.54 4.06
C LEU A 32 -9.55 -6.40 3.36
N GLU A 33 -9.77 -7.71 3.27
CA GLU A 33 -8.88 -8.63 2.57
C GLU A 33 -8.79 -8.29 1.07
N ASP A 34 -9.94 -8.06 0.41
CA ASP A 34 -9.99 -7.61 -0.99
C ASP A 34 -9.22 -6.30 -1.19
N LEU A 35 -9.40 -5.35 -0.28
CA LEU A 35 -8.69 -4.07 -0.34
C LEU A 35 -7.19 -4.26 -0.13
N SER A 36 -6.78 -5.12 0.79
CA SER A 36 -5.36 -5.44 1.03
C SER A 36 -4.72 -6.05 -0.21
N ALA A 37 -5.36 -7.04 -0.83
CA ALA A 37 -4.87 -7.66 -2.06
C ALA A 37 -4.75 -6.64 -3.21
N ARG A 38 -5.71 -5.74 -3.35
CA ARG A 38 -5.66 -4.65 -4.35
C ARG A 38 -4.52 -3.67 -4.07
N VAL A 39 -4.28 -3.34 -2.81
CA VAL A 39 -3.15 -2.48 -2.40
C VAL A 39 -1.83 -3.14 -2.75
N ASP A 40 -1.66 -4.44 -2.50
CA ASP A 40 -0.44 -5.17 -2.83
C ASP A 40 -0.21 -5.25 -4.35
N ALA A 41 -1.27 -5.48 -5.14
CA ALA A 41 -1.17 -5.43 -6.60
C ALA A 41 -0.72 -4.04 -7.12
N VAL A 42 -1.28 -2.96 -6.57
CA VAL A 42 -0.89 -1.59 -6.93
C VAL A 42 0.55 -1.29 -6.52
N LYS A 43 1.01 -1.78 -5.37
CA LYS A 43 2.40 -1.64 -4.91
C LYS A 43 3.36 -2.34 -5.86
N GLU A 44 3.04 -3.57 -6.29
CA GLU A 44 3.86 -4.33 -7.24
C GLU A 44 3.97 -3.63 -8.60
N GLU A 45 2.84 -3.16 -9.14
CA GLU A 45 2.84 -2.39 -10.40
C GLU A 45 3.67 -1.11 -10.27
N ASN A 46 3.55 -0.40 -9.15
CA ASN A 46 4.32 0.81 -8.89
C ASN A 46 5.83 0.54 -8.86
N LEU A 47 6.27 -0.56 -8.21
CA LEU A 47 7.67 -0.96 -8.19
C LEU A 47 8.20 -1.28 -9.59
N LYS A 48 7.41 -1.97 -10.41
CA LYS A 48 7.75 -2.25 -11.80
C LYS A 48 7.93 -0.96 -12.60
N LEU A 49 6.98 -0.03 -12.51
CA LEU A 49 7.08 1.27 -13.18
C LEU A 49 8.28 2.09 -12.71
N LYS A 50 8.61 2.08 -11.41
CA LYS A 50 9.82 2.72 -10.89
C LYS A 50 11.09 2.13 -11.49
N SER A 51 11.16 0.80 -11.61
CA SER A 51 12.33 0.14 -12.21
C SER A 51 12.48 0.49 -13.70
N GLU A 52 11.38 0.55 -14.45
CA GLU A 52 11.39 0.93 -15.86
C GLU A 52 11.81 2.39 -16.04
N ASN A 53 11.23 3.30 -15.25
CA ASN A 53 11.61 4.71 -15.26
C ASN A 53 13.08 4.93 -14.92
N GLN A 54 13.64 4.14 -13.99
CA GLN A 54 15.06 4.21 -13.68
C GLN A 54 15.94 3.82 -14.88
N VAL A 55 15.59 2.72 -15.56
CA VAL A 55 16.32 2.26 -16.75
C VAL A 55 16.21 3.28 -17.89
N LEU A 56 15.02 3.82 -18.13
CA LEU A 56 14.79 4.87 -19.13
C LEU A 56 15.55 6.16 -18.79
N GLY A 57 15.54 6.57 -17.52
CA GLY A 57 16.30 7.73 -17.03
C GLY A 57 17.79 7.58 -17.32
N GLN A 58 18.38 6.42 -16.99
CA GLN A 58 19.78 6.15 -17.28
C GLN A 58 20.08 6.15 -18.78
N TYR A 59 19.18 5.59 -19.60
CA TYR A 59 19.33 5.60 -21.05
C TYR A 59 19.39 7.04 -21.61
N ILE A 60 18.49 7.91 -21.14
CA ILE A 60 18.47 9.32 -21.52
C ILE A 60 19.74 10.03 -21.05
N GLU A 61 20.21 9.79 -19.82
CA GLU A 61 21.47 10.34 -19.33
C GLU A 61 22.68 9.91 -20.17
N ASN A 62 22.72 8.63 -20.58
CA ASN A 62 23.77 8.11 -21.44
C ASN A 62 23.76 8.77 -22.81
N LEU A 63 22.58 9.01 -23.39
CA LEU A 63 22.45 9.73 -24.65
C LEU A 63 22.86 11.21 -24.53
N MET A 64 22.43 11.90 -23.47
CA MET A 64 22.80 13.29 -23.22
C MET A 64 24.29 13.46 -22.96
N SER A 65 24.94 12.51 -22.28
CA SER A 65 26.39 12.56 -22.02
C SER A 65 27.24 12.21 -23.24
N ALA A 66 26.81 11.24 -24.06
CA ALA A 66 27.51 10.84 -25.27
C ALA A 66 27.34 11.84 -26.44
N SER A 67 26.24 12.59 -26.46
CA SER A 67 26.00 13.61 -27.49
C SER A 67 26.68 14.94 -27.15
N SER A 68 27.64 15.35 -27.97
CA SER A 68 28.38 16.61 -27.84
C SER A 68 27.47 17.86 -27.86
N VAL A 69 26.25 17.76 -28.39
CA VAL A 69 25.28 18.86 -28.47
C VAL A 69 24.78 19.30 -27.10
N PHE A 70 24.74 18.39 -26.12
CA PHE A 70 24.22 18.68 -24.77
C PHE A 70 25.30 19.07 -23.75
N GLN A 71 26.59 19.14 -24.16
CA GLN A 71 27.69 19.49 -23.26
C GLN A 71 28.02 20.99 -23.22
N THR A 72 27.54 21.80 -24.16
CA THR A 72 28.02 23.18 -24.37
C THR A 72 27.27 24.27 -23.60
N THR A 73 26.24 23.94 -22.82
CA THR A 73 25.57 24.88 -21.92
C THR A 73 25.41 24.24 -20.54
N ASP A 74 25.98 24.86 -19.51
CA ASP A 74 25.80 24.55 -18.08
C ASP A 74 26.72 23.49 -17.42
N THR A 75 28.01 23.82 -17.30
CA THR A 75 28.97 23.13 -16.41
C THR A 75 28.69 23.33 -14.91
N LYS A 76 27.59 23.99 -14.51
CA LYS A 76 27.21 24.22 -13.10
C LYS A 76 25.97 23.44 -12.61
N SER A 77 25.16 22.89 -13.53
CA SER A 77 23.85 22.27 -13.22
C SER A 77 23.88 20.75 -13.07
N LYS A 78 25.01 20.10 -13.39
CA LYS A 78 25.21 18.64 -13.40
C LYS A 78 24.94 17.91 -12.07
N ARG A 79 24.91 18.62 -10.94
CA ARG A 79 24.63 18.05 -9.61
C ARG A 79 23.17 18.17 -9.15
N LYS A 80 22.35 19.00 -9.81
CA LYS A 80 20.96 19.25 -9.38
C LYS A 80 19.93 18.31 -10.04
N VAL A 81 20.17 17.89 -11.28
CA VAL A 81 19.20 17.06 -12.03
C VAL A 81 19.19 15.61 -11.53
N THR A 82 20.36 15.05 -11.24
CA THR A 82 20.51 13.72 -10.61
C THR A 82 19.90 13.70 -9.21
N ALA A 83 20.12 14.74 -8.40
CA ALA A 83 19.50 14.85 -7.07
C ALA A 83 17.96 14.97 -7.13
N ALA A 84 17.39 15.64 -8.14
CA ALA A 84 15.95 15.75 -8.31
C ALA A 84 15.30 14.42 -8.74
N CYS A 85 15.95 13.63 -9.60
CA CYS A 85 15.47 12.29 -9.96
C CYS A 85 15.55 11.31 -8.78
N THR A 86 16.57 11.43 -7.90
CA THR A 86 16.64 10.65 -6.66
C THR A 86 15.63 11.15 -5.61
N ALA A 87 15.43 12.45 -5.45
CA ALA A 87 14.53 13.02 -4.44
C ALA A 87 13.05 12.68 -4.68
N LEU A 88 12.63 12.51 -5.94
CA LEU A 88 11.27 12.02 -6.27
C LEU A 88 11.03 10.55 -5.85
N SER A 89 12.07 9.82 -5.41
CA SER A 89 11.94 8.46 -4.89
C SER A 89 11.73 8.39 -3.37
N GLU A 90 11.93 9.49 -2.63
CA GLU A 90 11.89 9.52 -1.16
C GLU A 90 10.61 10.12 -0.55
N ASP A 91 9.71 10.71 -1.36
CA ASP A 91 8.40 11.23 -0.90
C ASP A 91 7.32 10.13 -0.77
N ILE A 92 7.70 8.97 -0.24
CA ILE A 92 6.72 8.11 0.44
C ILE A 92 6.74 8.57 1.89
N SER A 93 5.65 9.23 2.33
CA SER A 93 5.44 9.60 3.73
C SER A 93 5.96 8.46 4.64
N PRO A 94 6.79 8.74 5.65
CA PRO A 94 7.39 7.69 6.50
C PRO A 94 6.37 6.69 7.05
N SER A 95 5.15 7.17 7.33
CA SER A 95 4.01 6.35 7.75
C SER A 95 3.57 5.27 6.75
N LEU A 96 3.72 5.52 5.45
CA LEU A 96 3.35 4.58 4.39
C LEU A 96 4.46 3.54 4.15
N ARG A 97 5.71 3.90 4.45
CA ARG A 97 6.86 2.98 4.46
C ARG A 97 6.74 1.96 5.59
N ASP A 98 6.35 2.41 6.79
CA ASP A 98 6.07 1.52 7.93
C ASP A 98 4.84 0.64 7.72
N ALA A 99 3.80 1.15 7.01
CA ALA A 99 2.62 0.37 6.64
C ALA A 99 2.89 -0.68 5.55
N LEU A 100 3.98 -0.53 4.79
CA LEU A 100 4.41 -1.46 3.75
C LEU A 100 5.18 -2.67 4.33
N ASP A 101 5.90 -2.46 5.43
CA ASP A 101 6.70 -3.49 6.12
C ASP A 101 5.94 -4.20 7.26
N TYR A 102 4.66 -3.89 7.47
CA TYR A 102 3.83 -4.57 8.47
C TYR A 102 3.56 -6.03 8.06
N ARG A 103 4.43 -6.94 8.53
CA ARG A 103 4.19 -8.38 8.53
C ARG A 103 3.37 -8.73 9.77
N PRO A 104 2.16 -9.32 9.66
CA PRO A 104 1.44 -9.77 10.85
C PRO A 104 2.27 -10.88 11.50
N THR A 105 2.75 -10.64 12.72
CA THR A 105 3.38 -11.70 13.50
C THR A 105 2.29 -12.71 13.82
N SER A 106 2.39 -13.89 13.21
CA SER A 106 1.63 -15.07 13.58
C SER A 106 1.98 -15.42 15.02
N THR A 107 1.19 -14.92 15.97
CA THR A 107 1.21 -15.40 17.35
C THR A 107 0.40 -16.68 17.37
N ALA A 108 1.04 -17.79 16.97
CA ALA A 108 0.57 -19.12 17.30
C ALA A 108 0.91 -19.38 18.77
N GLY A 109 -0.12 -19.48 19.60
CA GLY A 109 -0.07 -19.85 21.01
C GLY A 109 -1.43 -20.34 21.45
#